data_AF-T1BAB9-F1
#
_entry.id   AF-T1BAB9-F1
#
_cell.length_a   1.000
_cell.length_b   1.000
_cell.length_c   1.000
_cell.angle_alpha   90.00
_cell.angle_beta   90.00
_cell.angle_gamma   90.00
#
_symmetry.space_group_name_H-M   'P 1'
#
loop_
_entity.id
_entity.type
_entity.pdbx_description
1 polymer ?
#
loop_
_entity_poly.entity_id
_entity_poly.type
_entity_poly.pdbx_seq_one_letter_code
_entity_poly.pdbx_strand_id
1 'polypeptide(L)' 'MEHGGDLYSCDHFVYPENRLGNIMETPLAELVDSPQQKKFGEDKESTLPKYCQTCDVRFACNGECPKHRFLTTPDG' A
#
# COMPACT_ATOMS: atom_id res chain seq x y z
N MET A 1 -11.01 -1.26 7.70
CA MET A 1 -12.44 -1.47 7.44
C MET A 1 -13.16 -0.61 8.44
N GLU A 2 -13.99 0.30 7.96
CA GLU A 2 -14.71 1.22 8.83
C GLU A 2 -16.03 0.62 9.30
N HIS A 3 -16.62 1.22 10.33
CA HIS A 3 -17.89 0.75 10.91
C HIS A 3 -19.04 0.66 9.88
N GLY A 4 -19.01 1.47 8.83
CA GLY A 4 -20.00 1.45 7.75
C GLY A 4 -19.77 0.35 6.69
N GLY A 5 -18.75 -0.48 6.84
CA GLY A 5 -18.41 -1.55 5.89
C GLY A 5 -17.47 -1.11 4.76
N ASP A 6 -17.09 0.18 4.71
CA ASP A 6 -16.11 0.64 3.73
C ASP A 6 -14.74 -0.01 3.98
N LEU A 7 -14.15 -0.52 2.91
CA LEU A 7 -12.84 -1.13 2.91
C LEU A 7 -11.84 -0.24 2.16
N TYR A 8 -10.67 -0.05 2.77
CA TYR A 8 -9.57 0.74 2.23
C TYR A 8 -8.30 -0.12 2.19
N SER A 9 -7.35 0.29 1.36
CA SER A 9 -6.08 -0.44 1.19
C SER A 9 -5.21 -0.58 2.45
N CYS A 10 -5.29 0.38 3.39
CA CYS A 10 -4.51 0.44 4.63
C CYS A 10 -5.16 1.43 5.61
N ASP A 11 -4.95 1.23 6.91
CA ASP A 11 -5.34 2.16 7.98
C ASP A 11 -4.71 3.56 7.87
N HIS A 12 -3.50 3.68 7.31
CA HIS A 12 -2.83 4.96 7.06
C HIS A 12 -3.30 5.68 5.78
N PHE A 13 -4.16 5.03 4.98
CA PHE A 13 -4.61 5.47 3.65
C PHE A 13 -6.15 5.41 3.55
N VAL A 14 -6.85 5.97 4.55
CA VAL A 14 -8.31 6.09 4.55
C VAL A 14 -8.72 7.36 3.78
N TYR A 15 -8.49 7.34 2.48
CA TYR A 15 -8.82 8.41 1.53
C TYR A 15 -9.68 7.87 0.38
N PRO A 16 -10.50 8.70 -0.28
CA PRO A 16 -11.35 8.26 -1.39
C PRO A 16 -10.58 7.50 -2.50
N GLU A 17 -9.36 7.90 -2.79
CA GLU A 17 -8.50 7.30 -3.82
C GLU A 17 -8.01 5.88 -3.45
N ASN A 18 -8.10 5.52 -2.17
CA ASN A 18 -7.70 4.23 -1.62
C ASN A 18 -8.89 3.37 -1.14
N ARG A 19 -10.13 3.84 -1.36
CA ARG A 19 -11.34 3.06 -1.08
C ARG A 19 -11.47 1.95 -2.11
N LEU A 20 -11.57 0.71 -1.64
CA LEU A 20 -11.76 -0.48 -2.48
C LEU A 20 -13.24 -0.75 -2.76
N GLY A 21 -14.13 -0.38 -1.84
CA GLY A 21 -15.57 -0.63 -1.94
C GLY A 21 -16.21 -0.81 -0.56
N ASN A 22 -17.39 -1.43 -0.53
CA ASN A 22 -18.10 -1.75 0.70
C ASN A 22 -18.31 -3.28 0.82
N ILE A 23 -17.94 -3.86 1.96
CA ILE A 23 -18.00 -5.31 2.19
C ILE A 23 -19.43 -5.87 2.25
N MET A 24 -20.43 -5.02 2.48
CA MET A 24 -21.84 -5.42 2.48
C MET A 24 -22.40 -5.55 1.06
N GLU A 25 -21.70 -4.99 0.07
CA GLU A 25 -22.11 -4.94 -1.34
C GLU A 25 -21.27 -5.88 -2.21
N THR A 26 -19.97 -5.99 -1.93
CA THR A 26 -19.01 -6.76 -2.71
C THR A 26 -18.29 -7.78 -1.81
N PRO A 27 -18.16 -9.06 -2.23
CA PRO A 27 -17.42 -10.05 -1.46
C PRO A 27 -15.98 -9.60 -1.17
N LEU A 28 -15.52 -9.84 0.05
CA LEU A 28 -14.17 -9.44 0.48
C LEU A 28 -13.08 -9.96 -0.48
N ALA A 29 -13.21 -11.19 -0.98
CA ALA A 29 -12.28 -11.80 -1.92
C ALA A 29 -12.11 -10.93 -3.19
N GLU A 30 -13.20 -10.42 -3.74
CA GLU A 30 -13.16 -9.55 -4.92
C GLU A 30 -12.49 -8.20 -4.60
N LEU A 31 -12.75 -7.64 -3.42
CA LEU A 31 -12.14 -6.38 -2.98
C LEU A 31 -10.62 -6.53 -2.79
N VAL A 32 -10.15 -7.62 -2.16
CA VAL A 32 -8.71 -7.85 -1.95
C VAL A 32 -7.98 -8.22 -3.24
N ASP A 33 -8.67 -8.88 -4.18
CA ASP A 33 -8.12 -9.23 -5.50
C ASP A 33 -8.29 -8.12 -6.55
N SER A 34 -8.88 -6.97 -6.17
CA SER A 34 -9.13 -5.85 -7.07
C SER A 34 -7.82 -5.33 -7.70
N PRO A 35 -7.86 -4.84 -8.96
CA PRO A 35 -6.68 -4.26 -9.60
C PRO A 35 -6.08 -3.09 -8.80
N GLN A 36 -6.91 -2.28 -8.14
CA GLN A 36 -6.48 -1.18 -7.29
C GLN A 36 -5.70 -1.68 -6.07
N GLN A 37 -6.19 -2.71 -5.37
CA GLN A 37 -5.49 -3.25 -4.20
C GLN A 37 -4.17 -3.93 -4.58
N LYS A 38 -4.14 -4.65 -5.70
CA LYS A 38 -2.91 -5.23 -6.27
C LYS A 38 -1.90 -4.14 -6.60
N LYS A 39 -2.34 -3.10 -7.31
CA LYS A 39 -1.48 -1.95 -7.65
C LYS A 39 -0.92 -1.26 -6.41
N PHE A 40 -1.75 -1.00 -5.40
CA PHE A 40 -1.31 -0.43 -4.12
C PHE A 40 -0.25 -1.29 -3.42
N GLY A 41 -0.40 -2.62 -3.49
CA GLY A 41 0.59 -3.58 -2.95
C GLY A 41 1.91 -3.55 -3.73
N GLU A 42 1.85 -3.65 -5.06
CA GLU A 42 3.01 -3.60 -5.97
C GLU A 42 3.79 -2.30 -5.81
N ASP A 43 3.09 -1.16 -5.66
CA ASP A 43 3.72 0.15 -5.50
C ASP A 43 4.59 0.25 -4.25
N LYS A 44 4.31 -0.53 -3.18
CA LYS A 44 5.17 -0.58 -1.99
C LYS A 44 6.60 -1.00 -2.32
N GLU A 45 6.76 -1.82 -3.37
CA GLU A 45 8.04 -2.31 -3.86
C GLU A 45 8.56 -1.47 -5.03
N SER A 46 7.73 -1.28 -6.07
CA SER A 46 8.18 -0.70 -7.34
C SER A 46 8.50 0.79 -7.25
N THR A 47 7.98 1.49 -6.23
CA THR A 47 8.27 2.92 -6.00
C THR A 47 9.45 3.15 -5.06
N LEU A 48 10.10 2.08 -4.57
CA LEU A 48 11.28 2.24 -3.73
C LEU A 48 12.43 2.91 -4.52
N PRO A 49 13.17 3.84 -3.90
CA PRO A 49 14.38 4.37 -4.51
C PRO A 49 15.43 3.28 -4.67
N LYS A 50 16.35 3.46 -5.62
CA LYS A 50 17.38 2.46 -5.96
C LYS A 50 18.20 2.04 -4.74
N TYR A 51 18.56 3.00 -3.88
CA TYR A 51 19.21 2.76 -2.59
C TYR A 51 18.52 1.69 -1.75
N CYS A 52 17.20 1.75 -1.62
CA CYS A 52 16.43 0.74 -0.90
C CYS A 52 16.32 -0.56 -1.67
N GLN A 53 16.20 -0.50 -3.01
CA GLN A 53 16.07 -1.70 -3.85
C GLN A 53 17.29 -2.61 -3.79
N THR A 54 18.49 -2.03 -3.65
CA THR A 54 19.77 -2.76 -3.57
C THR A 54 20.32 -2.89 -2.15
N CYS A 55 19.55 -2.53 -1.13
CA CYS A 55 19.97 -2.59 0.26
C CYS A 55 20.03 -4.05 0.76
N ASP A 56 21.13 -4.44 1.43
CA ASP A 56 21.35 -5.81 1.92
C ASP A 56 20.26 -6.29 2.91
N VAL A 57 19.60 -5.37 3.61
CA VAL A 57 18.53 -5.67 4.58
C VAL A 57 17.12 -5.49 4.01
N ARG A 58 16.97 -5.26 2.69
CA ARG A 58 15.66 -5.05 2.05
C ARG A 58 14.70 -6.21 2.33
N PHE A 59 15.19 -7.45 2.37
CA PHE A 59 14.38 -8.64 2.64
C PHE A 59 13.61 -8.54 3.98
N ALA A 60 14.14 -7.81 4.95
CA ALA A 60 13.50 -7.58 6.25
C ALA A 60 12.77 -6.24 6.32
N CYS A 61 13.39 -5.16 5.81
CA CYS A 61 12.87 -3.80 5.98
C CYS A 61 11.79 -3.42 4.95
N ASN A 62 11.91 -3.86 3.69
CA ASN A 62 11.06 -3.47 2.56
C ASN A 62 10.90 -1.94 2.36
N GLY A 63 11.86 -1.16 2.86
CA GLY A 63 11.91 0.29 2.66
C GLY A 63 10.87 1.09 3.44
N GLU A 64 10.49 0.66 4.64
CA GLU A 64 9.57 1.35 5.56
C GLU A 64 8.12 1.46 5.04
N CYS A 65 7.17 1.86 5.90
CA CYS A 65 5.80 2.13 5.50
C CYS A 65 5.75 3.27 4.46
N PRO A 66 5.01 3.16 3.33
CA PRO A 66 4.85 4.25 2.36
C PRO A 66 4.37 5.56 2.96
N LYS A 67 3.58 5.50 4.05
CA LYS A 67 3.12 6.68 4.79
C LYS A 67 4.25 7.52 5.37
N HIS A 68 5.45 6.98 5.54
CA HIS A 68 6.59 7.66 6.18
C HIS A 68 7.76 7.94 5.21
N ARG A 69 7.61 7.63 3.92
CA ARG A 69 8.68 7.78 2.91
C ARG A 69 8.74 9.21 2.35
N PHE A 70 9.08 10.19 3.18
CA PHE A 70 9.19 11.61 2.77
C PHE A 70 10.64 12.12 2.66
N LEU A 71 11.61 11.33 3.12
CA LEU A 71 13.02 11.70 3.12
C LEU A 71 13.68 11.32 1.79
N THR A 72 14.70 12.08 1.40
CA THR A 72 15.56 11.78 0.26
C THR A 72 16.58 10.72 0.65
N THR A 73 16.84 9.77 -0.26
CA THR A 73 17.88 8.77 -0.07
C THR A 73 19.28 9.35 -0.31
N PRO A 74 20.37 8.71 0.15
CA PRO A 74 21.72 9.23 -0.06
C PRO A 74 22.11 9.44 -1.53
N ASP A 75 21.49 8.70 -2.46
CA ASP A 75 21.69 8.80 -3.91
C ASP A 75 20.69 9.72 -4.62
N GLY A 76 19.84 10.44 -3.87
CA GLY A 76 18.79 11.31 -4.39
C GLY A 76 17.44 10.63 -4.38
#